data_AF-A0ABD5VG79-F1
#
_entry.id   AF-A0ABD5VG79-F1
#
_cell.length_a   1.000
_cell.length_b   1.000
_cell.length_c   1.000
_cell.angle_alpha   90.00
_cell.angle_beta   90.00
_cell.angle_gamma   90.00
#
_symmetry.space_group_name_H-M   'P 1'
#
loop_
_entity.id
_entity.type
_entity.pdbx_description
1 polymer ?
#
loop_
_entity_poly.entity_id
_entity_poly.type
_entity_poly.pdbx_seq_one_letter_code
_entity_poly.pdbx_strand_id
1 'polypeptide(L)' 'MAILQYDHVQKLNDHQRVLYDIIAEQSQVSPGELYEEYWKRVEEPKTRRMMRNHHQKMARYNLVRPEGEGRGREHHHVF' A
#
# COMPACT_ATOMS: atom_id res chain seq x y z
N MET A 1 -5.04 10.25 17.45
CA MET A 1 -4.94 9.03 18.28
C MET A 1 -4.14 7.99 17.49
N ALA A 2 -2.83 7.86 17.74
CA ALA A 2 -1.86 7.18 16.85
C ALA A 2 -1.28 5.87 17.44
N ILE A 3 -1.96 5.23 18.40
CA ILE A 3 -1.42 4.05 19.09
C ILE A 3 -1.71 2.74 18.34
N LEU A 4 -2.80 2.68 17.56
CA LEU A 4 -3.18 1.45 16.83
C LEU A 4 -2.31 1.19 15.58
N GLN A 5 -1.83 2.22 14.89
CA GLN A 5 -1.12 2.06 13.60
C GLN A 5 0.27 1.42 13.74
N TYR A 6 1.05 1.81 14.75
CA TYR A 6 2.42 1.32 14.93
C TYR A 6 2.47 -0.22 15.07
N ASP A 7 1.53 -0.80 15.82
CA ASP A 7 1.47 -2.25 16.05
C ASP A 7 1.05 -3.04 14.79
N HIS A 8 0.29 -2.41 13.88
CA HIS A 8 -0.09 -3.02 12.61
C HIS A 8 1.03 -2.96 11.56
N VAL A 9 1.83 -1.89 11.57
CA VAL A 9 3.00 -1.74 10.70
C VAL A 9 4.04 -2.82 10.99
N GLN A 10 4.25 -3.22 12.26
CA GLN A 10 5.20 -4.30 12.61
C GLN A 10 4.76 -5.70 12.13
N LYS A 11 3.49 -5.88 11.77
CA LYS A 11 2.92 -7.17 11.32
C LYS A 11 2.89 -7.31 9.80
N LEU A 12 3.45 -6.34 9.07
CA LEU A 12 3.55 -6.40 7.61
C LEU A 12 4.63 -7.40 7.20
N ASN A 13 4.29 -8.27 6.27
CA ASN A 13 5.29 -9.09 5.58
C ASN A 13 6.11 -8.23 4.60
N ASP A 14 7.19 -8.78 4.07
CA ASP A 14 8.15 -8.05 3.23
C ASP A 14 7.49 -7.34 2.04
N HIS A 15 6.56 -8.00 1.34
CA HIS A 15 5.85 -7.37 0.23
C HIS A 15 4.91 -6.25 0.69
N GLN A 16 4.24 -6.43 1.83
CA GLN A 16 3.37 -5.41 2.39
C GLN A 16 4.16 -4.20 2.90
N ARG A 17 5.36 -4.42 3.46
CA ARG A 17 6.29 -3.35 3.86
C ARG A 17 6.68 -2.50 2.66
N VAL A 18 7.12 -3.12 1.57
CA VAL A 18 7.50 -2.39 0.36
C VAL A 18 6.34 -1.56 -0.20
N LEU A 19 5.12 -2.12 -0.24
CA LEU A 19 3.94 -1.36 -0.68
C LEU A 19 3.62 -0.18 0.25
N TYR A 20 3.75 -0.39 1.56
CA TYR A 20 3.56 0.68 2.54
C TYR A 20 4.60 1.79 2.35
N ASP A 21 5.87 1.43 2.16
CA ASP A 21 6.97 2.39 1.98
C ASP A 21 6.78 3.22 0.70
N ILE A 22 6.37 2.60 -0.42
CA ILE A 22 6.06 3.33 -1.67
C ILE A 22 4.92 4.34 -1.46
N ILE A 23 3.84 3.96 -0.77
CA ILE A 23 2.70 4.84 -0.50
C ILE A 23 3.05 5.92 0.54
N ALA A 24 3.97 5.63 1.47
CA ALA A 24 4.46 6.62 2.43
C ALA A 24 5.39 7.65 1.78
N GLU A 25 6.22 7.22 0.83
CA GLU A 25 7.10 8.10 0.05
C GLU A 25 6.32 8.97 -0.94
N GLN A 26 5.31 8.39 -1.58
CA GLN A 26 4.48 9.06 -2.57
C GLN A 26 3.14 9.37 -1.93
N SER A 27 2.97 10.62 -1.48
CA SER A 27 1.75 11.12 -0.84
C SER A 27 0.46 10.81 -1.62
N GLN A 28 0.57 10.51 -2.92
CA GLN A 28 -0.48 10.02 -3.80
C GLN A 28 0.12 9.08 -4.85
N VAL A 29 -0.42 7.86 -4.98
CA VAL A 29 0.02 6.91 -6.01
C VAL A 29 -1.15 6.14 -6.63
N SER A 30 -1.19 6.06 -7.96
CA SER A 30 -2.20 5.26 -8.67
C SER A 30 -1.91 3.75 -8.55
N PRO A 31 -2.88 2.86 -8.82
CA PRO A 31 -2.67 1.41 -8.70
C PRO A 31 -1.67 0.88 -9.75
N GLY A 32 -1.55 1.57 -10.89
CA GLY A 32 -0.60 1.26 -11.94
C GLY A 32 0.82 1.56 -11.49
N GLU A 33 1.05 2.81 -11.08
CA GLU A 33 2.34 3.30 -10.57
C GLU A 33 2.79 2.53 -9.33
N LEU A 34 1.87 2.27 -8.39
CA LEU A 34 2.17 1.48 -7.20
C LEU A 34 2.72 0.10 -7.55
N TYR A 35 2.14 -0.55 -8.57
CA TYR A 35 2.63 -1.85 -9.02
C TYR A 35 3.99 -1.75 -9.71
N GLU A 36 4.20 -0.73 -10.53
CA GLU A 36 5.47 -0.53 -11.24
C GLU A 36 6.62 -0.27 -10.27
N GLU A 37 6.40 0.60 -9.28
CA GLU A 37 7.38 0.86 -8.22
C GLU A 37 7.62 -0.36 -7.33
N TYR A 38 6.57 -1.10 -6.99
CA TYR A 38 6.70 -2.37 -6.28
C TYR A 38 7.54 -3.38 -7.08
N TRP A 39 7.29 -3.50 -8.38
CA TRP A 39 7.99 -4.43 -9.25
C TRP A 39 9.48 -4.08 -9.37
N LYS A 40 9.83 -2.80 -9.39
CA LYS A 40 11.24 -2.35 -9.42
C LYS A 40 11.99 -2.65 -8.12
N ARG A 41 11.29 -2.72 -6.97
CA ARG A 41 11.91 -2.86 -5.63
C ARG A 41 11.94 -4.29 -5.11
N VAL A 42 11.30 -5.24 -5.79
CA VAL A 42 11.16 -6.63 -5.35
C VAL A 42 11.68 -7.58 -6.41
N GLU A 43 12.65 -8.42 -6.03
CA GLU A 43 13.27 -9.42 -6.92
C GLU A 43 12.27 -10.47 -7.43
N GLU A 44 11.37 -10.94 -6.55
CA GLU A 44 10.29 -11.87 -6.90
C GLU A 44 8.90 -11.23 -6.70
N PRO A 45 8.46 -10.38 -7.63
CA PRO A 45 7.24 -9.62 -7.45
C PRO A 45 6.00 -10.51 -7.53
N LYS A 46 5.06 -10.31 -6.60
CA LYS A 46 3.76 -10.97 -6.64
C LYS A 46 2.87 -10.39 -7.73
N THR A 47 1.90 -11.19 -8.16
CA THR A 47 0.94 -10.78 -9.18
C THR A 47 0.17 -9.52 -8.77
N ARG A 48 -0.31 -8.75 -9.75
CA ARG A 48 -1.21 -7.60 -9.52
C ARG A 48 -2.44 -7.96 -8.65
N ARG A 49 -2.96 -9.20 -8.78
CA ARG A 49 -4.08 -9.68 -7.93
C ARG A 49 -3.67 -9.79 -6.47
N MET A 50 -2.53 -10.40 -6.17
CA MET A 50 -2.03 -10.52 -4.80
C MET A 50 -1.69 -9.16 -4.20
N MET A 51 -1.07 -8.26 -4.97
CA MET A 51 -0.78 -6.90 -4.54
C MET A 51 -2.09 -6.17 -4.14
N ARG A 52 -3.14 -6.25 -4.96
CA ARG A 52 -4.45 -5.67 -4.60
C ARG A 52 -5.04 -6.26 -3.32
N ASN A 53 -4.88 -7.57 -3.08
CA ASN A 53 -5.32 -8.20 -1.82
C ASN A 53 -4.54 -7.66 -0.62
N HIS A 54 -3.22 -7.48 -0.74
CA HIS A 54 -2.39 -6.86 0.30
C HIS A 54 -2.81 -5.42 0.55
N HIS A 55 -3.00 -4.64 -0.51
CA HIS A 55 -3.45 -3.26 -0.43
C HIS A 55 -4.82 -3.14 0.27
N GLN A 56 -5.81 -3.95 -0.11
CA GLN A 56 -7.11 -4.00 0.58
C GLN A 56 -6.97 -4.38 2.07
N LYS A 57 -6.09 -5.32 2.41
CA LYS A 57 -5.83 -5.70 3.80
C LYS A 57 -5.24 -4.53 4.58
N MET A 58 -4.27 -3.80 4.02
CA MET A 58 -3.68 -2.61 4.64
C MET A 58 -4.70 -1.48 4.81
N ALA A 59 -5.60 -1.29 3.83
CA ALA A 59 -6.69 -0.32 3.95
C ALA A 59 -7.67 -0.67 5.08
N ARG A 60 -8.00 -1.97 5.25
CA ARG A 60 -8.82 -2.44 6.38
C ARG A 60 -8.17 -2.20 7.74
N TYR A 61 -6.85 -2.19 7.81
CA TYR A 61 -6.10 -1.84 9.02
C TYR A 61 -5.78 -0.34 9.14
N ASN A 62 -6.38 0.50 8.28
CA ASN A 62 -6.19 1.94 8.26
C ASN A 62 -4.71 2.37 8.15
N LEU A 63 -3.91 1.56 7.42
CA LEU A 63 -2.50 1.86 7.11
C LEU A 63 -2.35 2.68 5.82
N VAL A 64 -3.33 2.56 4.92
CA VAL A 64 -3.41 3.26 3.64
C VAL A 64 -4.87 3.62 3.39
N ARG A 65 -5.16 4.78 2.80
CA ARG A 65 -6.53 5.14 2.39
C ARG A 65 -6.62 5.18 0.87
N PRO A 66 -7.62 4.51 0.28
CA PRO A 66 -8.02 4.79 -1.08
C PRO A 66 -8.81 6.10 -1.10
N GLU A 67 -8.35 7.10 -1.85
CA GLU A 67 -9.16 8.25 -2.28
C GLU A 67 -9.51 8.11 -3.77
N GLY A 68 -10.70 8.54 -4.16
CA GLY A 68 -11.17 8.48 -5.54
C GLY A 68 -12.45 7.66 -5.76
N GLU A 69 -13.46 8.33 -6.31
CA GLU A 69 -14.68 7.70 -6.83
C GLU A 69 -14.47 7.37 -8.33
N GLY A 70 -14.00 6.17 -8.67
CA GLY A 70 -14.01 5.69 -10.05
C GLY A 70 -12.78 4.92 -10.53
N ARG A 71 -12.60 4.82 -11.86
CA ARG A 71 -11.58 4.00 -12.56
C ARG A 71 -10.12 4.41 -12.32
N GLY A 72 -9.87 5.52 -11.61
CA GLY A 72 -8.57 5.89 -11.06
C GLY A 72 -8.72 6.14 -9.57
N ARG A 73 -8.43 5.12 -8.75
CA ARG A 73 -8.35 5.29 -7.30
C ARG A 73 -6.92 5.61 -6.92
N GLU A 74 -6.74 6.72 -6.25
CA GLU A 74 -5.47 7.24 -5.77
C GLU A 74 -5.29 6.82 -4.30
N HIS A 75 -4.06 6.60 -3.86
CA HIS A 75 -3.79 6.07 -2.52
C HIS A 75 -2.92 7.02 -1.74
N HIS A 76 -3.33 7.28 -0.50
CA HIS A 76 -2.64 8.17 0.42
C HIS A 76 -2.20 7.40 1.67
N HIS A 77 -1.07 7.79 2.22
CA HIS A 77 -0.68 7.47 3.59
C HIS A 77 -1.55 8.24 4.58
N VAL A 78 -1.85 7.64 5.73
CA VAL A 78 -2.74 8.22 6.73
C VAL A 78 -1.98 8.37 8.03
N PHE A 79 -1.28 9.50 8.17
CA PHE A 79 -0.53 9.96 9.36
C PHE A 79 0.72 9.15 9.74
#